data_AF-A0A7V4P1Y6-F1
#
_entry.id   AF-A0A7V4P1Y6-F1
#
_cell.length_a   1.000
_cell.length_b   1.000
_cell.length_c   1.000
_cell.angle_alpha   90.00
_cell.angle_beta   90.00
_cell.angle_gamma   90.00
#
_symmetry.space_group_name_H-M   'P 1'
#
loop_
_entity.id
_entity.type
_entity.pdbx_description
1 polymer ?
#
loop_
_entity_poly.entity_id
_entity_poly.type
_entity_poly.pdbx_seq_one_letter_code
_entity_poly.pdbx_strand_id
1 'polypeptide(L)'
;MNTINIENIGPIHHLSIPLPDGGGVVVLRGRNGVGKSHALAAVDSLIAKRGKPPCRDGAGAGVVEGCGARLTIGRSTRRTGEAEVLSLEGRLDISQLVSPPIKDEEAADRQRIKALIQLSGAAANEADFAGLLPEGYKLRELVGPTLDEDPVALAGQVKRALEAEARREETAAESCERRAEAQVASHKPIDPQLPTKERAIRELQDALLKVRELETLAKAIEERRAAAEEVRQRLQELSVQRLAANEIRDLEHERDILSDDIARLQEALAIARDRHQRITAEIERARKVADQIKELEPIVLRAPDPVPQEQIEAARRHAEECRQRMDAAVRQDLAIKAQEEASRYLERARSHQRKAELLREAARATDHVLSQMVGRVTSRLRVEQGRLVCDTDRGAEPFNELSPGERWRIALEIAAEQVGRGGLVTVPQEAWEALDPQHRAEITTIAHQYGIVILTAEADAHEEIVVETA
;
A
#
# COMPACT_ATOMS: atom_id res chain seq x y z
N MET A 1 31.14 59.88 10.88
CA MET A 1 29.95 60.15 10.05
C MET A 1 30.36 60.11 8.60
N ASN A 2 30.07 59.00 7.94
CA ASN A 2 30.32 58.85 6.50
C ASN A 2 29.18 59.49 5.72
N THR A 3 29.43 59.93 4.48
CA THR A 3 28.42 60.58 3.64
C THR A 3 28.50 60.02 2.23
N ILE A 4 27.34 59.82 1.59
CA ILE A 4 27.25 59.48 0.17
C ILE A 4 26.81 60.71 -0.61
N ASN A 5 27.59 61.08 -1.62
CA ASN A 5 27.31 62.19 -2.51
C ASN A 5 26.86 61.67 -3.88
N ILE A 6 25.76 62.22 -4.39
CA ILE A 6 25.16 61.88 -5.68
C ILE A 6 25.08 63.16 -6.51
N GLU A 7 25.64 63.14 -7.72
CA GLU A 7 25.65 64.26 -8.65
C GLU A 7 25.18 63.83 -10.03
N ASN A 8 24.27 64.60 -10.62
CA ASN A 8 23.78 64.41 -11.99
C ASN A 8 23.26 62.98 -12.29
N ILE A 9 22.46 62.41 -11.39
CA ILE A 9 21.79 61.11 -11.55
C ILE A 9 20.29 61.29 -11.67
N GLY A 10 19.69 60.77 -12.75
CA GLY A 10 18.27 60.95 -13.04
C GLY A 10 17.86 62.44 -12.96
N PRO A 11 16.85 62.82 -12.16
CA PRO A 11 16.48 64.22 -11.99
C PRO A 11 17.36 64.99 -10.97
N ILE A 12 18.29 64.32 -10.26
CA ILE A 12 19.07 64.90 -9.15
C ILE A 12 20.24 65.74 -9.67
N HIS A 13 20.33 67.00 -9.25
CA HIS A 13 21.50 67.85 -9.46
C HIS A 13 22.66 67.45 -8.53
N HIS A 14 22.41 67.55 -7.22
CA HIS A 14 23.34 67.22 -6.14
C HIS A 14 22.52 66.76 -4.93
N LEU A 15 22.96 65.70 -4.27
CA LEU A 15 22.36 65.17 -3.05
C LEU A 15 23.46 64.60 -2.16
N SER A 16 23.43 64.95 -0.87
CA SER A 16 24.36 64.46 0.14
C SER A 16 23.59 63.71 1.22
N ILE A 17 23.92 62.43 1.42
CA ILE A 17 23.20 61.50 2.30
C ILE A 17 24.12 61.15 3.47
N PRO A 18 23.88 61.68 4.69
CA PRO A 18 24.63 61.29 5.88
C PRO A 18 24.34 59.83 6.28
N LEU A 19 25.38 59.11 6.67
CA LEU A 19 25.31 57.76 7.23
C LEU A 19 25.69 57.83 8.72
N PRO A 20 24.73 57.60 9.64
CA PRO A 20 24.99 57.65 11.07
C PRO A 20 25.87 56.47 11.53
N ASP A 21 26.95 56.77 12.28
CA ASP A 21 27.92 55.75 12.73
C ASP A 21 27.30 54.75 13.74
N GLY A 22 26.21 55.14 14.39
CA GLY A 22 25.44 54.31 15.33
C GLY A 22 24.30 53.51 14.68
N GLY A 23 24.24 53.46 13.35
CA GLY A 23 23.09 52.92 12.63
C GLY A 23 21.86 53.83 12.71
N GLY A 24 20.73 53.36 12.18
CA GLY A 24 19.45 54.08 12.13
C GLY A 24 18.81 54.04 10.74
N VAL A 25 17.73 54.79 10.56
CA VAL A 25 17.02 54.89 9.27
C VAL A 25 17.26 56.26 8.66
N VAL A 26 17.66 56.28 7.39
CA VAL A 26 17.81 57.50 6.60
C VAL A 26 16.68 57.53 5.58
N VAL A 27 15.78 58.50 5.69
CA VAL A 27 14.61 58.67 4.84
C VAL A 27 14.81 59.84 3.89
N LEU A 28 14.80 59.55 2.59
CA LEU A 28 14.77 60.56 1.53
C LEU A 28 13.32 61.02 1.32
N ARG A 29 13.01 62.26 1.69
CA ARG A 29 11.69 62.87 1.54
C ARG A 29 11.62 63.78 0.32
N GLY A 30 10.47 63.82 -0.35
CA GLY A 30 10.22 64.73 -1.46
C GLY A 30 9.01 64.33 -2.29
N ARG A 31 8.57 65.19 -3.20
CA ARG A 31 7.46 64.92 -4.13
C ARG A 31 7.78 63.77 -5.10
N ASN A 32 6.76 63.22 -5.76
CA ASN A 32 6.99 62.23 -6.81
C ASN A 32 7.69 62.87 -8.03
N GLY A 33 8.66 62.17 -8.61
CA GLY A 33 9.43 62.65 -9.76
C GLY A 33 10.74 63.38 -9.42
N VAL A 34 11.02 63.72 -8.16
CA VAL A 34 12.24 64.46 -7.75
C VAL A 34 13.51 63.60 -7.72
N GLY A 35 13.40 62.27 -7.88
CA GLY A 35 14.56 61.36 -8.01
C GLY A 35 14.83 60.41 -6.85
N LYS A 36 13.95 60.30 -5.85
CA LYS A 36 14.18 59.43 -4.67
C LYS A 36 14.56 58.00 -5.03
N SER A 37 13.79 57.33 -5.90
CA SER A 37 14.10 55.97 -6.36
C SER A 37 15.42 55.89 -7.15
N HIS A 38 15.81 56.98 -7.83
CA HIS A 38 17.09 57.07 -8.53
C HIS A 38 18.26 57.20 -7.55
N ALA A 39 18.09 57.92 -6.44
CA ALA A 39 19.07 57.99 -5.36
C ALA A 39 19.28 56.62 -4.70
N LEU A 40 18.19 55.91 -4.37
CA LEU A 40 18.27 54.55 -3.82
C LEU A 40 18.99 53.59 -4.78
N ALA A 41 18.61 53.60 -6.06
CA ALA A 41 19.26 52.76 -7.08
C ALA A 41 20.74 53.11 -7.29
N ALA A 42 21.12 54.37 -7.13
CA ALA A 42 22.51 54.83 -7.20
C ALA A 42 23.35 54.33 -6.04
N VAL A 43 22.81 54.36 -4.82
CA VAL A 43 23.48 53.81 -3.64
C VAL A 43 23.62 52.28 -3.76
N ASP A 44 22.57 51.59 -4.19
CA ASP A 44 22.62 50.14 -4.41
C ASP A 44 23.64 49.77 -5.52
N SER A 45 23.70 50.55 -6.60
CA SER A 45 24.70 50.35 -7.67
C SER A 45 26.14 50.57 -7.20
N LEU A 46 26.35 51.53 -6.29
CA LEU A 46 27.66 51.79 -5.70
C LEU A 46 28.14 50.60 -4.84
N ILE A 47 27.24 50.05 -4.04
CA ILE A 47 27.55 49.08 -2.97
C ILE A 47 27.41 47.64 -3.47
N ALA A 48 26.21 47.25 -3.92
CA ALA A 48 25.88 45.89 -4.33
C ALA A 48 26.35 45.53 -5.75
N LYS A 49 26.92 46.50 -6.49
CA LYS A 49 27.42 46.33 -7.87
C LYS A 49 26.32 45.93 -8.86
N ARG A 50 25.06 46.28 -8.58
CA ARG A 50 23.87 45.91 -9.34
C ARG A 50 23.17 47.15 -9.91
N GLY A 51 22.71 47.04 -11.14
CA GLY A 51 21.98 48.12 -11.80
C GLY A 51 22.87 49.20 -12.42
N LYS A 52 22.22 50.09 -13.17
CA LYS A 52 22.85 51.27 -13.79
C LYS A 52 21.80 52.38 -13.79
N PRO A 53 21.74 53.25 -12.77
CA PRO A 53 20.79 54.35 -12.78
C PRO A 53 21.11 55.29 -13.95
N PRO A 54 20.11 55.97 -14.51
CA PRO A 54 20.31 56.88 -15.63
C PRO A 54 21.13 58.10 -15.21
N CYS A 55 21.98 58.59 -16.12
CA CYS A 55 22.58 59.92 -16.00
C CYS A 55 21.50 60.97 -16.21
N ARG A 56 21.69 62.13 -15.61
CA ARG A 56 20.79 63.27 -15.77
C ARG A 56 20.75 63.80 -17.20
N ASP A 57 19.57 64.21 -17.64
CA ASP A 57 19.37 64.81 -18.95
C ASP A 57 20.22 66.08 -19.10
N GLY A 58 20.99 66.16 -20.19
CA GLY A 58 21.90 67.27 -20.47
C GLY A 58 23.24 67.21 -19.72
N ALA A 59 23.45 66.26 -18.80
CA ALA A 59 24.72 66.06 -18.13
C ALA A 59 25.62 65.09 -18.90
N GLY A 60 26.94 65.37 -18.94
CA GLY A 60 27.92 64.52 -19.63
C GLY A 60 28.23 63.22 -18.86
N ALA A 61 28.10 63.23 -17.54
CA ALA A 61 28.25 62.10 -16.65
C ALA A 61 27.60 62.39 -15.29
N GLY A 62 27.11 61.34 -14.62
CA GLY A 62 26.71 61.33 -13.22
C GLY A 62 27.75 60.65 -12.34
N VAL A 63 27.81 61.02 -11.07
CA VAL A 63 28.79 60.52 -10.11
C VAL A 63 28.08 60.16 -8.81
N VAL A 64 28.46 59.02 -8.24
CA VAL A 64 28.05 58.57 -6.92
C VAL A 64 29.32 58.24 -6.16
N GLU A 65 29.57 58.87 -5.01
CA GLU A 65 30.79 58.70 -4.23
C GLU A 65 30.48 58.60 -2.74
N GLY A 66 31.06 57.60 -2.09
CA GLY A 66 30.86 57.36 -0.66
C GLY A 66 31.40 55.99 -0.26
N CYS A 67 31.58 55.79 1.05
CA CYS A 67 31.98 54.49 1.61
C CYS A 67 33.27 53.92 0.98
N GLY A 68 34.26 54.75 0.60
CA GLY A 68 35.51 54.29 -0.03
C GLY A 68 35.41 53.94 -1.53
N ALA A 69 34.23 54.06 -2.14
CA ALA A 69 34.01 53.78 -3.57
C ALA A 69 33.47 55.00 -4.33
N ARG A 70 33.76 55.04 -5.62
CA ARG A 70 33.22 56.02 -6.57
C ARG A 70 32.74 55.34 -7.84
N LEU A 71 31.49 55.61 -8.21
CA LEU A 71 30.83 55.14 -9.42
C LEU A 71 30.57 56.33 -10.35
N THR A 72 31.13 56.28 -11.56
CA THR A 72 30.89 57.28 -12.62
C THR A 72 30.06 56.68 -13.73
N ILE A 73 28.95 57.34 -14.06
CA ILE A 73 27.92 56.87 -14.98
C ILE A 73 27.82 57.83 -16.16
N GLY A 74 28.36 57.41 -17.30
CA GLY A 74 28.18 58.08 -18.59
C GLY A 74 27.90 57.05 -19.68
N ARG A 75 28.50 57.25 -20.87
CA ARG A 75 28.47 56.23 -21.95
C ARG A 75 28.99 54.88 -21.45
N SER A 76 30.12 54.88 -20.74
CA SER A 76 30.62 53.71 -20.00
C SER A 76 30.47 53.94 -18.50
N THR A 77 30.07 52.91 -17.76
CA THR A 77 30.08 52.93 -16.29
C THR A 77 31.48 52.54 -15.82
N ARG A 78 32.09 53.35 -14.95
CA ARG A 78 33.41 53.05 -14.36
C ARG A 78 33.30 53.13 -12.84
N ARG A 79 33.85 52.12 -12.15
CA ARG A 79 33.97 52.11 -10.70
C ARG A 79 35.43 52.17 -10.30
N THR A 80 35.73 52.96 -9.28
CA THR A 80 37.04 53.05 -8.65
C THR A 80 36.87 52.88 -7.14
N GLY A 81 37.75 52.11 -6.51
CA GLY A 81 37.63 51.74 -5.09
C GLY A 81 36.72 50.52 -4.83
N GLU A 82 36.79 50.02 -3.61
CA GLU A 82 35.90 49.00 -3.04
C GLU A 82 35.10 49.63 -1.91
N ALA A 83 33.81 49.29 -1.82
CA ALA A 83 32.96 49.86 -0.79
C ALA A 83 33.33 49.27 0.58
N GLU A 84 33.80 50.10 1.50
CA GLU A 84 34.18 49.74 2.88
C GLU A 84 32.95 49.65 3.81
N VAL A 85 31.83 49.13 3.29
CA VAL A 85 30.59 48.97 4.04
C VAL A 85 30.07 47.56 3.81
N LEU A 86 29.71 46.88 4.90
CA LEU A 86 29.10 45.57 4.83
C LEU A 86 27.73 45.70 4.16
N SER A 87 27.51 44.93 3.11
CA SER A 87 26.23 44.85 2.42
C SER A 87 25.96 43.40 2.10
N LEU A 88 24.73 43.09 1.68
CA LEU A 88 24.41 41.80 1.09
C LEU A 88 25.05 41.70 -0.30
N GLU A 89 26.39 41.74 -0.38
CA GLU A 89 27.18 41.79 -1.61
C GLU A 89 26.78 40.67 -2.56
N GLY A 90 26.04 40.99 -3.63
CA GLY A 90 25.71 40.04 -4.69
C GLY A 90 24.90 38.79 -4.28
N ARG A 91 24.61 38.58 -3.00
CA ARG A 91 24.02 37.34 -2.45
C ARG A 91 22.50 37.35 -2.34
N LEU A 92 21.87 38.54 -2.26
CA LEU A 92 20.41 38.61 -2.17
C LEU A 92 19.85 39.97 -2.58
N ASP A 93 18.64 40.00 -3.13
CA ASP A 93 17.76 41.17 -3.14
C ASP A 93 16.61 40.86 -2.19
N ILE A 94 16.51 41.61 -1.08
CA ILE A 94 15.48 41.43 -0.02
C ILE A 94 14.08 41.54 -0.63
N SER A 95 13.93 42.29 -1.72
CA SER A 95 12.66 42.41 -2.45
C SER A 95 12.18 41.06 -3.01
N GLN A 96 13.09 40.15 -3.36
CA GLN A 96 12.73 38.81 -3.85
C GLN A 96 12.21 37.89 -2.74
N LEU A 97 12.51 38.19 -1.47
CA LEU A 97 11.92 37.49 -0.34
C LEU A 97 10.46 37.92 -0.13
N VAL A 98 10.16 39.21 -0.26
CA VAL A 98 8.81 39.74 -0.01
C VAL A 98 7.90 39.60 -1.23
N SER A 99 8.37 40.06 -2.38
CA SER A 99 7.61 40.16 -3.63
C SER A 99 8.43 39.62 -4.82
N PRO A 100 8.68 38.31 -4.88
CA PRO A 100 9.33 37.70 -6.04
C PRO A 100 8.51 37.94 -7.32
N PRO A 101 9.15 38.14 -8.49
CA PRO A 101 8.48 38.41 -9.76
C PRO A 101 7.87 37.14 -10.39
N ILE A 102 7.20 36.32 -9.59
CA ILE A 102 6.58 35.05 -9.96
C ILE A 102 5.10 35.10 -9.59
N LYS A 103 4.21 34.74 -10.53
CA LYS A 103 2.75 34.75 -10.30
C LYS A 103 2.25 33.54 -9.54
N ASP A 104 2.91 32.40 -9.71
CA ASP A 104 2.56 31.15 -9.03
C ASP A 104 3.10 31.18 -7.60
N GLU A 105 2.22 31.05 -6.61
CA GLU A 105 2.58 31.23 -5.19
C GLU A 105 3.54 30.15 -4.69
N GLU A 106 3.41 28.90 -5.13
CA GLU A 106 4.33 27.83 -4.75
C GLU A 106 5.72 28.03 -5.36
N ALA A 107 5.80 28.45 -6.62
CA ALA A 107 7.07 28.83 -7.24
C ALA A 107 7.68 30.09 -6.59
N ALA A 108 6.85 31.05 -6.19
CA ALA A 108 7.29 32.21 -5.42
C ALA A 108 7.87 31.79 -4.07
N ASP A 109 7.20 30.93 -3.31
CA ASP A 109 7.71 30.41 -2.03
C ASP A 109 9.02 29.64 -2.20
N ARG A 110 9.17 28.84 -3.26
CA ARG A 110 10.46 28.21 -3.58
C ARG A 110 11.57 29.24 -3.81
N GLN A 111 11.27 30.35 -4.50
CA GLN A 111 12.24 31.44 -4.67
C GLN A 111 12.56 32.12 -3.33
N ARG A 112 11.57 32.32 -2.46
CA ARG A 112 11.76 32.88 -1.10
C ARG A 112 12.65 31.99 -0.24
N ILE A 113 12.38 30.69 -0.20
CA ILE A 113 13.19 29.70 0.54
C ILE A 113 14.61 29.70 -0.01
N LYS A 114 14.76 29.66 -1.33
CA LYS A 114 16.07 29.71 -1.98
C LYS A 114 16.85 30.98 -1.62
N ALA A 115 16.19 32.13 -1.62
CA ALA A 115 16.76 33.40 -1.23
C ALA A 115 17.27 33.32 0.23
N LEU A 116 16.46 32.83 1.17
CA LEU A 116 16.90 32.65 2.56
C LEU A 116 18.09 31.69 2.69
N ILE A 117 18.07 30.55 2.02
CA ILE A 117 19.18 29.59 2.09
C ILE A 117 20.47 30.20 1.52
N GLN A 118 20.39 30.98 0.44
CA GLN A 118 21.54 31.70 -0.12
C GLN A 118 22.15 32.72 0.86
N LEU A 119 21.35 33.35 1.74
CA LEU A 119 21.87 34.22 2.79
C LEU A 119 22.78 33.47 3.77
N SER A 120 22.42 32.23 4.13
CA SER A 120 23.25 31.41 5.04
C SER A 120 24.56 30.93 4.43
N GLY A 121 24.71 31.03 3.09
CA GLY A 121 25.81 30.42 2.36
C GLY A 121 25.78 28.87 2.35
N ALA A 122 24.69 28.25 2.80
CA ALA A 122 24.53 26.81 2.77
C ALA A 122 24.38 26.30 1.33
N ALA A 123 25.14 25.25 1.01
CA ALA A 123 25.04 24.52 -0.25
C ALA A 123 24.26 23.22 -0.05
N ALA A 124 23.78 22.63 -1.14
CA ALA A 124 23.13 21.33 -1.09
C ALA A 124 24.15 20.27 -0.66
N ASN A 125 23.88 19.59 0.46
CA ASN A 125 24.71 18.49 0.93
C ASN A 125 23.95 17.17 0.80
N GLU A 126 24.49 16.25 0.01
CA GLU A 126 23.93 14.91 -0.20
C GLU A 126 23.72 14.18 1.13
N ALA A 127 24.63 14.35 2.09
CA ALA A 127 24.57 13.68 3.40
C ALA A 127 23.34 14.09 4.22
N ASP A 128 22.89 15.35 4.09
CA ASP A 128 21.74 15.87 4.84
C ASP A 128 20.44 15.16 4.40
N PHE A 129 20.33 14.81 3.11
CA PHE A 129 19.19 14.08 2.56
C PHE A 129 19.34 12.55 2.68
N ALA A 130 20.57 12.03 2.62
CA ALA A 130 20.82 10.61 2.78
C ALA A 130 20.45 10.12 4.19
N GLY A 131 20.63 10.96 5.21
CA GLY A 131 20.22 10.64 6.59
C GLY A 131 18.71 10.51 6.82
N LEU A 132 17.88 10.97 5.88
CA LEU A 132 16.42 10.84 5.94
C LEU A 132 15.91 9.49 5.43
N LEU A 133 16.74 8.75 4.69
CA LEU A 133 16.30 7.56 3.99
C LEU A 133 16.08 6.39 4.96
N PRO A 134 15.00 5.61 4.79
CA PRO A 134 14.83 4.37 5.54
C PRO A 134 15.97 3.39 5.27
N GLU A 135 16.21 2.47 6.21
CA GLU A 135 17.22 1.43 6.05
C GLU A 135 17.04 0.65 4.75
N GLY A 136 18.16 0.39 4.05
CA GLY A 136 18.18 -0.33 2.79
C GLY A 136 17.98 0.52 1.54
N TYR A 137 17.64 1.81 1.68
CA TYR A 137 17.56 2.75 0.56
C TYR A 137 18.84 3.59 0.46
N LYS A 138 19.27 3.87 -0.78
CA LYS A 138 20.35 4.82 -1.05
C LYS A 138 19.84 5.95 -1.93
N LEU A 139 20.32 7.16 -1.66
CA LEU A 139 19.81 8.37 -2.33
C LEU A 139 19.95 8.26 -3.86
N ARG A 140 21.13 7.86 -4.33
CA ARG A 140 21.44 7.73 -5.76
C ARG A 140 20.70 6.59 -6.46
N GLU A 141 20.27 5.57 -5.72
CA GLU A 141 19.45 4.49 -6.27
C GLU A 141 17.99 4.93 -6.44
N LEU A 142 17.50 5.76 -5.52
CA LEU A 142 16.13 6.29 -5.51
C LEU A 142 15.95 7.45 -6.50
N VAL A 143 16.91 8.39 -6.51
CA VAL A 143 16.82 9.66 -7.25
C VAL A 143 17.51 9.59 -8.61
N GLY A 144 18.54 8.77 -8.74
CA GLY A 144 19.40 8.68 -9.93
C GLY A 144 20.79 9.29 -9.75
N PRO A 145 21.61 9.30 -10.80
CA PRO A 145 23.02 9.70 -10.73
C PRO A 145 23.24 11.23 -10.62
N THR A 146 22.27 12.02 -11.08
CA THR A 146 22.35 13.48 -11.16
C THR A 146 21.54 14.10 -10.04
N LEU A 147 22.21 14.85 -9.17
CA LEU A 147 21.60 15.61 -8.07
C LEU A 147 21.67 17.10 -8.39
N ASP A 148 20.60 17.83 -8.07
CA ASP A 148 20.59 19.29 -8.18
C ASP A 148 21.54 19.93 -7.14
N GLU A 149 22.27 20.98 -7.55
CA GLU A 149 23.15 21.75 -6.66
C GLU A 149 22.39 22.73 -5.76
N ASP A 150 21.15 23.08 -6.15
CA ASP A 150 20.26 23.96 -5.40
C ASP A 150 19.51 23.16 -4.32
N PRO A 151 19.66 23.48 -3.02
CA PRO A 151 19.05 22.74 -1.92
C PRO A 151 17.53 22.56 -2.07
N VAL A 152 16.84 23.60 -2.57
CA VAL A 152 15.38 23.57 -2.74
C VAL A 152 14.98 22.62 -3.88
N ALA A 153 15.73 22.63 -4.98
CA ALA A 153 15.50 21.73 -6.10
C ALA A 153 15.81 20.28 -5.71
N LEU A 154 16.93 20.05 -5.02
CA LEU A 154 17.32 18.73 -4.51
C LEU A 154 16.27 18.17 -3.55
N ALA A 155 15.78 18.96 -2.58
CA ALA A 155 14.71 18.53 -1.69
C ALA A 155 13.45 18.11 -2.47
N GLY A 156 13.05 18.89 -3.48
CA GLY A 156 11.93 18.53 -4.36
C GLY A 156 12.19 17.29 -5.22
N GLN A 157 13.43 17.04 -5.62
CA GLN A 157 13.84 15.84 -6.35
C GLN A 157 13.73 14.60 -5.44
N VAL A 158 14.28 14.68 -4.24
CA VAL A 158 14.27 13.61 -3.23
C VAL A 158 12.84 13.30 -2.78
N LYS A 159 12.04 14.31 -2.45
CA LYS A 159 10.63 14.16 -2.05
C LYS A 159 9.81 13.43 -3.11
N ARG A 160 9.93 13.84 -4.38
CA ARG A 160 9.23 13.19 -5.50
C ARG A 160 9.65 11.73 -5.68
N ALA A 161 10.93 11.43 -5.53
CA ALA A 161 11.43 10.06 -5.64
C ALA A 161 10.92 9.18 -4.49
N LEU A 162 10.91 9.69 -3.25
CA LEU A 162 10.38 8.99 -2.08
C LEU A 162 8.87 8.74 -2.22
N GLU A 163 8.11 9.73 -2.65
CA GLU A 163 6.68 9.57 -2.91
C GLU A 163 6.39 8.60 -4.05
N ALA A 164 7.19 8.60 -5.11
CA ALA A 164 7.04 7.66 -6.21
C ALA A 164 7.29 6.22 -5.75
N GLU A 165 8.31 6.00 -4.92
CA GLU A 165 8.61 4.68 -4.37
C GLU A 165 7.55 4.24 -3.34
N ALA A 166 7.06 5.17 -2.50
CA ALA A 166 5.95 4.90 -1.59
C ALA A 166 4.70 4.43 -2.35
N ARG A 167 4.35 5.10 -3.46
CA ARG A 167 3.22 4.72 -4.32
C ARG A 167 3.41 3.33 -4.95
N ARG A 168 4.65 2.94 -5.28
CA ARG A 168 4.95 1.58 -5.78
C ARG A 168 4.72 0.54 -4.69
N GLU A 169 5.19 0.80 -3.47
CA GLU A 169 4.97 -0.08 -2.32
C GLU A 169 3.48 -0.17 -1.95
N GLU A 170 2.73 0.94 -1.99
CA GLU A 170 1.26 0.96 -1.83
C GLU A 170 0.56 0.08 -2.89
N THR A 171 0.93 0.25 -4.17
CA THR A 171 0.39 -0.56 -5.26
C THR A 171 0.70 -2.05 -5.08
N ALA A 172 1.91 -2.37 -4.60
CA ALA A 172 2.32 -3.75 -4.30
C ALA A 172 1.52 -4.35 -3.13
N ALA A 173 1.26 -3.56 -2.09
CA ALA A 173 0.40 -3.95 -0.97
C ALA A 173 -1.02 -4.26 -1.45
N GLU A 174 -1.66 -3.33 -2.16
CA GLU A 174 -3.00 -3.50 -2.74
C GLU A 174 -3.07 -4.73 -3.66
N SER A 175 -2.00 -4.98 -4.43
CA SER A 175 -1.94 -6.18 -5.27
C SER A 175 -1.85 -7.46 -4.46
N CYS A 176 -1.17 -7.46 -3.32
CA CYS A 176 -1.11 -8.60 -2.41
C CYS A 176 -2.46 -8.83 -1.72
N GLU A 177 -3.12 -7.77 -1.25
CA GLU A 177 -4.46 -7.85 -0.65
C GLU A 177 -5.49 -8.42 -1.62
N ARG A 178 -5.54 -7.89 -2.85
CA ARG A 178 -6.42 -8.43 -3.91
C ARG A 178 -6.15 -9.90 -4.21
N ARG A 179 -4.88 -10.33 -4.18
CA ARG A 179 -4.53 -11.75 -4.34
C ARG A 179 -5.00 -12.59 -3.17
N ALA A 180 -4.87 -12.10 -1.93
CA ALA A 180 -5.38 -12.79 -0.74
C ALA A 180 -6.90 -12.96 -0.80
N GLU A 181 -7.63 -11.90 -1.16
CA GLU A 181 -9.07 -11.92 -1.34
C GLU A 181 -9.49 -12.91 -2.44
N ALA A 182 -8.81 -12.90 -3.59
CA ALA A 182 -9.09 -13.83 -4.69
C ALA A 182 -8.88 -15.29 -4.28
N GLN A 183 -7.86 -15.59 -3.46
CA GLN A 183 -7.64 -16.92 -2.92
C GLN A 183 -8.82 -17.37 -2.07
N VAL A 184 -9.29 -16.53 -1.15
CA VAL A 184 -10.41 -16.89 -0.25
C VAL A 184 -11.75 -16.95 -1.00
N ALA A 185 -12.03 -15.99 -1.88
CA ALA A 185 -13.30 -15.88 -2.60
C ALA A 185 -13.58 -17.06 -3.55
N SER A 186 -12.53 -17.76 -3.98
CA SER A 186 -12.63 -18.94 -4.85
C SER A 186 -13.14 -20.19 -4.12
N HIS A 187 -13.24 -20.15 -2.78
CA HIS A 187 -13.60 -21.30 -1.95
C HIS A 187 -14.82 -21.01 -1.05
N LYS A 188 -15.54 -22.07 -0.69
CA LYS A 188 -16.63 -21.97 0.30
C LYS A 188 -16.04 -21.75 1.71
N PRO A 189 -16.81 -21.13 2.63
CA PRO A 189 -16.41 -21.03 4.03
C PRO A 189 -16.08 -22.40 4.62
N ILE A 190 -15.03 -22.45 5.45
CA ILE A 190 -14.60 -23.66 6.15
C ILE A 190 -15.65 -24.04 7.19
N ASP A 191 -16.09 -25.30 7.15
CA ASP A 191 -17.01 -25.84 8.14
C ASP A 191 -16.21 -26.66 9.19
N PRO A 192 -16.13 -26.18 10.44
CA PRO A 192 -15.39 -26.90 11.48
C PRO A 192 -16.01 -28.25 11.86
N GLN A 193 -17.24 -28.55 11.43
CA GLN A 193 -17.89 -29.85 11.69
C GLN A 193 -17.51 -30.93 10.67
N LEU A 194 -16.93 -30.56 9.53
CA LEU A 194 -16.51 -31.54 8.52
C LEU A 194 -15.27 -32.30 9.01
N PRO A 195 -15.23 -33.64 8.80
CA PRO A 195 -14.05 -34.43 9.12
C PRO A 195 -12.88 -34.02 8.23
N THR A 196 -11.66 -34.23 8.72
CA THR A 196 -10.44 -34.11 7.90
C THR A 196 -10.53 -35.01 6.66
N LYS A 197 -9.92 -34.61 5.54
CA LYS A 197 -9.85 -35.39 4.30
C LYS A 197 -9.46 -36.86 4.54
N GLU A 198 -8.43 -37.10 5.35
CA GLU A 198 -7.93 -38.45 5.65
C GLU A 198 -8.93 -39.31 6.42
N ARG A 199 -9.71 -38.69 7.31
CA ARG A 199 -10.78 -39.37 8.05
C ARG A 199 -11.96 -39.68 7.12
N ALA A 200 -12.35 -38.74 6.27
CA ALA A 200 -13.45 -38.93 5.33
C ALA A 200 -13.14 -40.03 4.29
N ILE A 201 -11.90 -40.12 3.83
CA ILE A 201 -11.44 -41.22 2.94
C ILE A 201 -11.58 -42.58 3.65
N ARG A 202 -11.15 -42.67 4.91
CA ARG A 202 -11.27 -43.90 5.70
C ARG A 202 -12.73 -44.29 5.93
N GLU A 203 -13.58 -43.34 6.33
CA GLU A 203 -15.02 -43.57 6.52
C GLU A 203 -15.71 -44.07 5.24
N LEU A 204 -15.37 -43.51 4.07
CA LEU A 204 -15.88 -44.00 2.78
C LEU A 204 -15.37 -45.41 2.45
N GLN A 205 -14.10 -45.70 2.70
CA GLN A 205 -13.53 -47.03 2.48
C GLN A 205 -14.24 -48.09 3.33
N ASP A 206 -14.47 -47.81 4.62
CA ASP A 206 -15.16 -48.71 5.54
C ASP A 206 -16.62 -48.93 5.10
N ALA A 207 -17.33 -47.87 4.69
CA ALA A 207 -18.69 -47.97 4.19
C ALA A 207 -18.80 -48.80 2.90
N LEU A 208 -17.87 -48.61 1.95
CA LEU A 208 -17.84 -49.38 0.70
C LEU A 208 -17.50 -50.86 0.94
N LEU A 209 -16.59 -51.15 1.87
CA LEU A 209 -16.30 -52.52 2.30
C LEU A 209 -17.57 -53.16 2.88
N LYS A 210 -18.33 -52.44 3.71
CA LYS A 210 -19.57 -52.96 4.30
C LYS A 210 -20.65 -53.26 3.26
N VAL A 211 -20.82 -52.40 2.26
CA VAL A 211 -21.74 -52.66 1.13
C VAL A 211 -21.33 -53.94 0.41
N ARG A 212 -20.04 -54.08 0.10
CA ARG A 212 -19.51 -55.26 -0.60
C ARG A 212 -19.69 -56.55 0.22
N GLU A 213 -19.45 -56.50 1.53
CA GLU A 213 -19.71 -57.64 2.42
C GLU A 213 -21.18 -58.08 2.40
N LEU A 214 -22.12 -57.13 2.50
CA LEU A 214 -23.54 -57.43 2.50
C LEU A 214 -24.03 -57.96 1.15
N GLU A 215 -23.56 -57.39 0.04
CA GLU A 215 -23.90 -57.85 -1.32
C GLU A 215 -23.36 -59.25 -1.60
N THR A 216 -22.11 -59.53 -1.21
CA THR A 216 -21.51 -60.87 -1.37
C THR A 216 -22.23 -61.90 -0.51
N LEU A 217 -22.60 -61.55 0.72
CA LEU A 217 -23.36 -62.42 1.62
C LEU A 217 -24.79 -62.66 1.10
N ALA A 218 -25.47 -61.62 0.60
CA ALA A 218 -26.80 -61.73 0.01
C ALA A 218 -26.79 -62.64 -1.23
N LYS A 219 -25.83 -62.46 -2.13
CA LYS A 219 -25.68 -63.32 -3.32
C LYS A 219 -25.45 -64.78 -2.94
N ALA A 220 -24.57 -65.05 -1.97
CA ALA A 220 -24.33 -66.41 -1.50
C ALA A 220 -25.56 -67.06 -0.84
N ILE A 221 -26.40 -66.26 -0.16
CA ILE A 221 -27.66 -66.72 0.42
C ILE A 221 -28.71 -66.98 -0.68
N GLU A 222 -28.82 -66.12 -1.69
CA GLU A 222 -29.70 -66.34 -2.84
C GLU A 222 -29.33 -67.60 -3.61
N GLU A 223 -28.05 -67.84 -3.91
CA GLU A 223 -27.58 -69.05 -4.59
C GLU A 223 -27.94 -70.32 -3.79
N ARG A 224 -27.75 -70.29 -2.46
CA ARG A 224 -28.14 -71.41 -1.57
C ARG A 224 -29.65 -71.62 -1.50
N ARG A 225 -30.43 -70.53 -1.53
CA ARG A 225 -31.90 -70.59 -1.55
C ARG A 225 -32.42 -71.14 -2.87
N ALA A 226 -31.87 -70.70 -4.00
CA ALA A 226 -32.22 -71.24 -5.32
C ALA A 226 -31.94 -72.75 -5.38
N ALA A 227 -30.78 -73.20 -4.91
CA ALA A 227 -30.46 -74.61 -4.81
C ALA A 227 -31.42 -75.37 -3.86
N ALA A 228 -31.76 -74.80 -2.71
CA ALA A 228 -32.72 -75.42 -1.79
C ALA A 228 -34.14 -75.47 -2.36
N GLU A 229 -34.54 -74.49 -3.17
CA GLU A 229 -35.85 -74.45 -3.83
C GLU A 229 -35.93 -75.46 -4.98
N GLU A 230 -34.86 -75.59 -5.78
CA GLU A 230 -34.73 -76.65 -6.79
C GLU A 230 -34.81 -78.04 -6.14
N VAL A 231 -34.14 -78.23 -5.01
CA VAL A 231 -34.22 -79.46 -4.20
C VAL A 231 -35.63 -79.66 -3.62
N ARG A 232 -36.32 -78.59 -3.17
CA ARG A 232 -37.72 -78.67 -2.69
C ARG A 232 -38.67 -79.10 -3.80
N GLN A 233 -38.56 -78.51 -4.98
CA GLN A 233 -39.37 -78.88 -6.14
C GLN A 233 -39.13 -80.35 -6.50
N ARG A 234 -37.85 -80.78 -6.48
CA ARG A 234 -37.51 -82.18 -6.73
C ARG A 234 -38.03 -83.13 -5.65
N LEU A 235 -37.96 -82.74 -4.38
CA LEU A 235 -38.57 -83.48 -3.27
C LEU A 235 -40.10 -83.54 -3.40
N GLN A 236 -40.76 -82.46 -3.84
CA GLN A 236 -42.20 -82.47 -4.09
C GLN A 236 -42.57 -83.45 -5.21
N GLU A 237 -41.87 -83.43 -6.35
CA GLU A 237 -42.05 -84.40 -7.44
C GLU A 237 -41.86 -85.85 -6.96
N LEU A 238 -40.79 -86.11 -6.20
CA LEU A 238 -40.49 -87.42 -5.63
C LEU A 238 -41.50 -87.83 -4.54
N SER A 239 -42.06 -86.87 -3.79
CA SER A 239 -43.07 -87.14 -2.75
C SER A 239 -44.44 -87.47 -3.35
N VAL A 240 -44.81 -86.85 -4.47
CA VAL A 240 -46.00 -87.22 -5.26
C VAL A 240 -45.85 -88.62 -5.86
N GLN A 241 -44.63 -89.00 -6.28
CA GLN A 241 -44.33 -90.38 -6.69
C GLN A 241 -44.37 -91.37 -5.51
N ARG A 242 -43.96 -90.94 -4.31
CA ARG A 242 -44.03 -91.75 -3.07
C ARG A 242 -45.46 -91.96 -2.57
N LEU A 243 -46.40 -91.05 -2.82
CA LEU A 243 -47.82 -91.21 -2.46
C LEU A 243 -48.55 -92.28 -3.28
N ALA A 244 -47.95 -92.80 -4.36
CA ALA A 244 -48.37 -94.03 -5.03
C ALA A 244 -47.80 -95.32 -4.39
N ALA A 245 -47.06 -95.20 -3.28
CA ALA A 245 -46.34 -96.30 -2.62
C ALA A 245 -46.64 -96.41 -1.11
N ASN A 246 -47.89 -96.15 -0.71
CA ASN A 246 -48.36 -96.34 0.68
C ASN A 246 -49.10 -97.67 0.92
N GLU A 247 -48.90 -98.69 0.07
CA GLU A 247 -49.37 -100.07 0.31
C GLU A 247 -48.20 -101.05 0.51
N ILE A 248 -47.08 -100.59 1.07
CA ILE A 248 -45.87 -101.43 1.26
C ILE A 248 -45.94 -102.28 2.53
N ARG A 249 -46.93 -102.09 3.41
CA ARG A 249 -47.09 -102.96 4.61
C ARG A 249 -47.89 -104.24 4.35
N ASP A 250 -48.65 -104.30 3.24
CA ASP A 250 -49.55 -105.43 2.94
C ASP A 250 -48.94 -106.43 1.93
N LEU A 251 -47.94 -106.02 1.14
CA LEU A 251 -47.27 -106.88 0.14
C LEU A 251 -46.10 -107.72 0.69
N GLU A 252 -45.66 -107.48 1.93
CA GLU A 252 -44.60 -108.27 2.57
C GLU A 252 -45.11 -109.63 3.08
N HIS A 253 -46.42 -109.80 3.25
CA HIS A 253 -47.02 -111.02 3.82
C HIS A 253 -47.41 -112.08 2.77
N GLU A 254 -47.81 -111.67 1.57
CA GLU A 254 -48.22 -112.61 0.49
C GLU A 254 -47.03 -113.34 -0.16
N ARG A 255 -45.82 -112.79 -0.08
CA ARG A 255 -44.61 -113.39 -0.66
C ARG A 255 -44.21 -114.71 0.02
N ASP A 256 -44.44 -114.83 1.33
CA ASP A 256 -43.86 -115.93 2.11
C ASP A 256 -44.76 -117.18 2.14
N ILE A 257 -45.98 -117.13 1.58
CA ILE A 257 -46.98 -118.22 1.68
C ILE A 257 -46.99 -119.19 0.49
N LEU A 258 -46.33 -118.90 -0.64
CA LEU A 258 -46.44 -119.70 -1.87
C LEU A 258 -45.11 -120.35 -2.33
N SER A 259 -44.33 -120.96 -1.42
CA SER A 259 -43.11 -121.71 -1.82
C SER A 259 -43.31 -123.19 -2.16
N ASP A 260 -44.41 -123.84 -1.77
CA ASP A 260 -44.43 -125.31 -1.72
C ASP A 260 -45.24 -126.04 -2.82
N ASP A 261 -46.09 -125.36 -3.60
CA ASP A 261 -46.97 -126.02 -4.60
C ASP A 261 -46.46 -126.00 -6.07
N ILE A 262 -45.18 -125.65 -6.28
CA ILE A 262 -44.62 -125.29 -7.61
C ILE A 262 -44.23 -126.51 -8.49
N ALA A 263 -44.55 -127.74 -8.11
CA ALA A 263 -44.33 -128.91 -8.98
C ALA A 263 -45.44 -129.11 -10.04
N ARG A 264 -46.59 -128.43 -9.96
CA ARG A 264 -47.77 -128.76 -10.79
C ARG A 264 -48.23 -127.75 -11.83
N LEU A 265 -47.71 -126.53 -11.90
CA LEU A 265 -48.25 -125.50 -12.80
C LEU A 265 -47.17 -124.81 -13.66
N GLN A 266 -46.54 -125.60 -14.53
CA GLN A 266 -45.48 -125.14 -15.44
C GLN A 266 -45.97 -124.21 -16.58
N GLU A 267 -47.28 -123.98 -16.73
CA GLU A 267 -47.85 -123.14 -17.81
C GLU A 267 -48.25 -121.72 -17.34
N ALA A 268 -48.43 -121.50 -16.03
CA ALA A 268 -48.66 -120.17 -15.43
C ALA A 268 -47.34 -119.36 -15.20
N LEU A 269 -46.19 -119.99 -15.46
CA LEU A 269 -44.85 -119.52 -15.12
C LEU A 269 -44.41 -118.24 -15.87
N ALA A 270 -44.91 -118.03 -17.09
CA ALA A 270 -44.52 -116.87 -17.91
C ALA A 270 -45.13 -115.55 -17.41
N ILE A 271 -46.41 -115.59 -17.01
CA ILE A 271 -47.15 -114.41 -16.54
C ILE A 271 -46.72 -114.01 -15.11
N ALA A 272 -46.46 -115.00 -14.25
CA ALA A 272 -46.00 -114.76 -12.88
C ALA A 272 -44.55 -114.23 -12.81
N ARG A 273 -43.65 -114.68 -13.69
CA ARG A 273 -42.28 -114.16 -13.79
C ARG A 273 -42.22 -112.71 -14.26
N ASP A 274 -43.02 -112.35 -15.27
CA ASP A 274 -43.10 -110.96 -15.74
C ASP A 274 -43.63 -110.04 -14.63
N ARG A 275 -44.63 -110.51 -13.86
CA ARG A 275 -45.18 -109.77 -12.71
C ARG A 275 -44.18 -109.63 -11.56
N HIS A 276 -43.43 -110.67 -11.24
CA HIS A 276 -42.35 -110.62 -10.22
C HIS A 276 -41.23 -109.67 -10.63
N GLN A 277 -40.79 -109.71 -11.89
CA GLN A 277 -39.77 -108.79 -12.39
C GLN A 277 -40.26 -107.33 -12.37
N ARG A 278 -41.52 -107.07 -12.71
CA ARG A 278 -42.13 -105.74 -12.59
C ARG A 278 -42.15 -105.23 -11.15
N ILE A 279 -42.62 -106.04 -10.20
CA ILE A 279 -42.69 -105.65 -8.78
C ILE A 279 -41.29 -105.45 -8.19
N THR A 280 -40.33 -106.32 -8.53
CA THR A 280 -38.94 -106.18 -8.06
C THR A 280 -38.31 -104.88 -8.59
N ALA A 281 -38.53 -104.56 -9.87
CA ALA A 281 -38.07 -103.31 -10.46
C ALA A 281 -38.76 -102.08 -9.84
N GLU A 282 -40.03 -102.17 -9.46
CA GLU A 282 -40.76 -101.11 -8.75
C GLU A 282 -40.23 -100.89 -7.33
N ILE A 283 -39.89 -101.96 -6.59
CA ILE A 283 -39.28 -101.87 -5.25
C ILE A 283 -37.90 -101.21 -5.32
N GLU A 284 -37.05 -101.60 -6.28
CA GLU A 284 -35.72 -100.98 -6.43
C GLU A 284 -35.83 -99.49 -6.81
N ARG A 285 -36.82 -99.12 -7.62
CA ARG A 285 -37.11 -97.71 -7.93
C ARG A 285 -37.58 -96.96 -6.68
N ALA A 286 -38.50 -97.53 -5.91
CA ALA A 286 -39.02 -96.91 -4.68
C ALA A 286 -37.94 -96.72 -3.60
N ARG A 287 -37.03 -97.69 -3.44
CA ARG A 287 -35.88 -97.57 -2.53
C ARG A 287 -34.93 -96.46 -2.95
N LYS A 288 -34.58 -96.38 -4.24
CA LYS A 288 -33.75 -95.28 -4.77
C LYS A 288 -34.41 -93.91 -4.54
N VAL A 289 -35.72 -93.80 -4.71
CA VAL A 289 -36.47 -92.57 -4.43
C VAL A 289 -36.46 -92.23 -2.92
N ALA A 290 -36.61 -93.22 -2.04
CA ALA A 290 -36.56 -93.01 -0.59
C ALA A 290 -35.18 -92.57 -0.09
N ASP A 291 -34.11 -93.17 -0.62
CA ASP A 291 -32.73 -92.78 -0.29
C ASP A 291 -32.41 -91.37 -0.81
N GLN A 292 -32.85 -91.04 -2.02
CA GLN A 292 -32.72 -89.68 -2.57
C GLN A 292 -33.47 -88.64 -1.72
N ILE A 293 -34.68 -88.96 -1.23
CA ILE A 293 -35.41 -88.07 -0.33
C ILE A 293 -34.62 -87.84 0.97
N LYS A 294 -34.08 -88.92 1.56
CA LYS A 294 -33.30 -88.85 2.81
C LYS A 294 -32.02 -88.04 2.67
N GLU A 295 -31.37 -88.07 1.50
CA GLU A 295 -30.18 -87.27 1.21
C GLU A 295 -30.52 -85.78 0.98
N LEU A 296 -31.66 -85.48 0.36
CA LEU A 296 -32.05 -84.12 -0.02
C LEU A 296 -32.79 -83.34 1.08
N GLU A 297 -33.48 -84.03 1.98
CA GLU A 297 -34.24 -83.46 3.10
C GLU A 297 -33.41 -82.54 4.06
N PRO A 298 -32.18 -82.89 4.50
CA PRO A 298 -31.39 -82.02 5.36
C PRO A 298 -30.89 -80.74 4.68
N ILE A 299 -30.83 -80.71 3.34
CA ILE A 299 -30.42 -79.54 2.56
C ILE A 299 -31.53 -78.47 2.59
N VAL A 300 -32.79 -78.90 2.55
CA VAL A 300 -33.97 -78.01 2.61
C VAL A 300 -34.21 -77.43 4.00
N LEU A 301 -33.98 -78.23 5.04
CA LEU A 301 -34.17 -77.84 6.46
C LEU A 301 -33.16 -76.79 6.95
N ARG A 302 -32.06 -76.57 6.23
CA ARG A 302 -31.00 -75.60 6.58
C ARG A 302 -30.92 -74.40 5.65
N ALA A 303 -31.98 -74.10 4.90
CA ALA A 303 -32.00 -72.91 4.04
C ALA A 303 -31.89 -71.64 4.92
N PRO A 304 -30.83 -70.80 4.74
CA PRO A 304 -30.65 -69.61 5.55
C PRO A 304 -31.71 -68.53 5.26
N ASP A 305 -31.97 -67.67 6.24
CA ASP A 305 -32.85 -66.51 6.11
C ASP A 305 -32.31 -65.50 5.09
N PRO A 306 -33.17 -64.76 4.37
CA PRO A 306 -32.72 -63.80 3.38
C PRO A 306 -32.11 -62.59 4.10
N VAL A 307 -31.08 -61.98 3.51
CA VAL A 307 -30.65 -60.65 3.96
C VAL A 307 -31.78 -59.68 3.65
N PRO A 308 -32.29 -58.91 4.63
CA PRO A 308 -33.31 -57.90 4.36
C PRO A 308 -32.78 -56.87 3.36
N GLN A 309 -33.53 -56.64 2.30
CA GLN A 309 -33.13 -55.69 1.24
C GLN A 309 -32.92 -54.27 1.79
N GLU A 310 -33.67 -53.91 2.84
CA GLU A 310 -33.51 -52.66 3.60
C GLU A 310 -32.10 -52.50 4.19
N GLN A 311 -31.43 -53.57 4.61
CA GLN A 311 -30.06 -53.49 5.16
C GLN A 311 -29.02 -53.15 4.08
N ILE A 312 -29.18 -53.71 2.88
CA ILE A 312 -28.31 -53.44 1.73
C ILE A 312 -28.54 -51.99 1.27
N GLU A 313 -29.79 -51.55 1.20
CA GLU A 313 -30.13 -50.17 0.85
C GLU A 313 -29.64 -49.16 1.89
N ALA A 314 -29.77 -49.44 3.18
CA ALA A 314 -29.25 -48.59 4.25
C ALA A 314 -27.72 -48.47 4.17
N ALA A 315 -27.01 -49.59 3.93
CA ALA A 315 -25.55 -49.56 3.75
C ALA A 315 -25.13 -48.75 2.51
N ARG A 316 -25.86 -48.87 1.39
CA ARG A 316 -25.62 -48.08 0.18
C ARG A 316 -25.86 -46.58 0.41
N ARG A 317 -26.95 -46.21 1.10
CA ARG A 317 -27.23 -44.81 1.48
C ARG A 317 -26.12 -44.26 2.36
N HIS A 318 -25.66 -45.03 3.34
CA HIS A 318 -24.55 -44.63 4.20
C HIS A 318 -23.25 -44.41 3.41
N ALA A 319 -22.91 -45.31 2.47
CA ALA A 319 -21.74 -45.14 1.61
C ALA A 319 -21.84 -43.89 0.72
N GLU A 320 -23.04 -43.54 0.25
CA GLU A 320 -23.28 -42.31 -0.50
C GLU A 320 -23.14 -41.05 0.38
N GLU A 321 -23.64 -41.07 1.62
CA GLU A 321 -23.43 -39.99 2.59
C GLU A 321 -21.94 -39.79 2.90
N CYS A 322 -21.20 -40.88 3.12
CA CYS A 322 -19.74 -40.85 3.31
C CYS A 322 -19.03 -40.27 2.08
N ARG A 323 -19.50 -40.56 0.86
CA ARG A 323 -18.95 -40.01 -0.37
C ARG A 323 -19.15 -38.50 -0.45
N GLN A 324 -20.36 -38.02 -0.17
CA GLN A 324 -20.66 -36.59 -0.14
C GLN A 324 -19.84 -35.85 0.93
N ARG A 325 -19.65 -36.47 2.11
CA ARG A 325 -18.76 -35.94 3.16
C ARG A 325 -17.30 -35.90 2.72
N MET A 326 -16.81 -36.92 2.01
CA MET A 326 -15.46 -36.92 1.44
C MET A 326 -15.28 -35.78 0.44
N ASP A 327 -16.21 -35.58 -0.48
CA ASP A 327 -16.15 -34.49 -1.46
C ASP A 327 -16.21 -33.11 -0.79
N ALA A 328 -16.98 -32.98 0.29
CA ALA A 328 -16.99 -31.77 1.12
C ALA A 328 -15.64 -31.57 1.85
N ALA A 329 -15.08 -32.62 2.45
CA ALA A 329 -13.79 -32.58 3.13
C ALA A 329 -12.62 -32.26 2.19
N VAL A 330 -12.63 -32.77 0.95
CA VAL A 330 -11.63 -32.43 -0.08
C VAL A 330 -11.72 -30.95 -0.46
N ARG A 331 -12.93 -30.41 -0.66
CA ARG A 331 -13.12 -28.98 -0.93
C ARG A 331 -12.68 -28.11 0.23
N GLN A 332 -12.91 -28.56 1.47
CA GLN A 332 -12.45 -27.88 2.67
C GLN A 332 -10.92 -27.88 2.81
N ASP A 333 -10.24 -28.99 2.52
CA ASP A 333 -8.77 -29.05 2.52
C ASP A 333 -8.16 -28.03 1.54
N LEU A 334 -8.76 -27.87 0.36
CA LEU A 334 -8.35 -26.84 -0.60
C LEU A 334 -8.62 -25.42 -0.07
N ALA A 335 -9.76 -25.19 0.59
CA ALA A 335 -10.09 -23.91 1.21
C ALA A 335 -9.11 -23.53 2.34
N ILE A 336 -8.71 -24.49 3.17
CA ILE A 336 -7.70 -24.30 4.24
C ILE A 336 -6.37 -23.85 3.63
N LYS A 337 -5.88 -24.56 2.60
CA LYS A 337 -4.64 -24.21 1.90
C LYS A 337 -4.70 -22.83 1.26
N ALA A 338 -5.83 -22.50 0.62
CA ALA A 338 -6.05 -21.17 0.05
C ALA A 338 -6.03 -20.08 1.13
N GLN A 339 -6.57 -20.35 2.32
CA GLN A 339 -6.53 -19.41 3.45
C GLN A 339 -5.11 -19.22 4.00
N GLU A 340 -4.30 -20.28 4.07
CA GLU A 340 -2.88 -20.19 4.44
C GLU A 340 -2.05 -19.39 3.41
N GLU A 341 -2.33 -19.57 2.12
CA GLU A 341 -1.72 -18.75 1.07
C GLU A 341 -2.17 -17.29 1.17
N ALA A 342 -3.46 -17.05 1.41
CA ALA A 342 -4.00 -15.72 1.62
C ALA A 342 -3.33 -15.01 2.81
N SER A 343 -3.11 -15.71 3.94
CA SER A 343 -2.41 -15.11 5.09
C SER A 343 -0.98 -14.71 4.75
N ARG A 344 -0.26 -15.49 3.93
CA ARG A 344 1.09 -15.11 3.44
C ARG A 344 1.05 -13.86 2.56
N TYR A 345 0.03 -13.73 1.70
CA TYR A 345 -0.16 -12.50 0.92
C TYR A 345 -0.46 -11.30 1.81
N LEU A 346 -1.28 -11.46 2.85
CA LEU A 346 -1.59 -10.39 3.81
C LEU A 346 -0.36 -9.97 4.62
N GLU A 347 0.50 -10.90 5.03
CA GLU A 347 1.77 -10.58 5.69
C GLU A 347 2.69 -9.75 4.78
N ARG A 348 2.78 -10.12 3.50
CA ARG A 348 3.52 -9.35 2.50
C ARG A 348 2.91 -7.96 2.29
N ALA A 349 1.58 -7.87 2.21
CA ALA A 349 0.87 -6.59 2.09
C ALA A 349 1.21 -5.65 3.26
N ARG A 350 1.17 -6.15 4.50
CA ARG A 350 1.56 -5.40 5.70
C ARG A 350 3.02 -4.94 5.65
N SER A 351 3.92 -5.79 5.16
CA SER A 351 5.33 -5.40 4.98
C SER A 351 5.48 -4.28 3.96
N HIS A 352 4.74 -4.32 2.86
CA HIS A 352 4.75 -3.26 1.83
C HIS A 352 4.13 -1.96 2.38
N GLN A 353 3.01 -2.04 3.12
CA GLN A 353 2.39 -0.89 3.79
C GLN A 353 3.37 -0.18 4.74
N ARG A 354 4.06 -0.94 5.61
CA ARG A 354 5.03 -0.37 6.54
C ARG A 354 6.17 0.35 5.82
N LYS A 355 6.65 -0.19 4.70
CA LYS A 355 7.68 0.47 3.87
C LYS A 355 7.15 1.76 3.26
N ALA A 356 5.93 1.74 2.72
CA ALA A 356 5.30 2.93 2.17
C ALA A 356 5.16 4.03 3.24
N GLU A 357 4.72 3.69 4.45
CA GLU A 357 4.62 4.63 5.57
C GLU A 357 5.97 5.28 5.90
N LEU A 358 7.04 4.48 6.04
CA LEU A 358 8.39 5.00 6.28
C LEU A 358 8.87 5.93 5.17
N LEU A 359 8.58 5.60 3.90
CA LEU A 359 8.92 6.44 2.76
C LEU A 359 8.11 7.75 2.74
N ARG A 360 6.83 7.74 3.16
CA ARG A 360 6.00 8.93 3.29
C ARG A 360 6.48 9.83 4.42
N GLU A 361 6.89 9.26 5.55
CA GLU A 361 7.49 10.00 6.65
C GLU A 361 8.81 10.66 6.23
N ALA A 362 9.70 9.90 5.56
CA ALA A 362 10.93 10.44 4.99
C ALA A 362 10.66 11.57 3.98
N ALA A 363 9.63 11.43 3.15
CA ALA A 363 9.24 12.47 2.19
C ALA A 363 8.72 13.75 2.86
N ARG A 364 8.07 13.65 4.03
CA ARG A 364 7.68 14.83 4.83
C ARG A 364 8.90 15.46 5.50
N ALA A 365 9.86 14.64 5.94
CA ALA A 365 11.07 15.09 6.61
C ALA A 365 12.02 15.87 5.69
N THR A 366 11.85 15.85 4.36
CA THR A 366 12.65 16.72 3.46
C THR A 366 12.45 18.20 3.76
N ASP A 367 11.25 18.60 4.17
CA ASP A 367 10.94 19.98 4.53
C ASP A 367 11.62 20.38 5.84
N HIS A 368 11.93 19.41 6.72
CA HIS A 368 12.70 19.64 7.94
C HIS A 368 14.15 20.01 7.62
N VAL A 369 14.78 19.41 6.61
CA VAL A 369 16.14 19.78 6.18
C VAL A 369 16.17 21.23 5.68
N LEU A 370 15.20 21.63 4.85
CA LEU A 370 15.07 23.01 4.40
C LEU A 370 14.79 23.96 5.57
N SER A 371 13.94 23.57 6.51
CA SER A 371 13.67 24.34 7.73
C SER A 371 14.92 24.54 8.59
N GLN A 372 15.76 23.52 8.74
CA GLN A 372 17.04 23.66 9.46
C GLN A 372 17.98 24.62 8.76
N MET A 373 18.01 24.62 7.42
CA MET A 373 18.83 25.57 6.65
C MET A 373 18.31 27.01 6.81
N VAL A 374 16.99 27.23 6.69
CA VAL A 374 16.36 28.54 6.94
C VAL A 374 16.57 29.00 8.38
N GLY A 375 16.50 28.07 9.35
CA GLY A 375 16.73 28.31 10.78
C GLY A 375 18.12 28.85 11.13
N ARG A 376 19.11 28.67 10.25
CA ARG A 376 20.45 29.29 10.40
C ARG A 376 20.43 30.80 10.15
N VAL A 377 19.43 31.29 9.42
CA VAL A 377 19.28 32.70 9.04
C VAL A 377 18.31 33.41 9.96
N THR A 378 17.20 32.75 10.30
CA THR A 378 16.14 33.35 11.11
C THR A 378 15.37 32.29 11.87
N SER A 379 14.96 32.62 13.09
CA SER A 379 14.03 31.80 13.88
C SER A 379 12.56 32.09 13.57
N ARG A 380 12.25 33.10 12.75
CA ARG A 380 10.88 33.54 12.46
C ARG A 380 10.17 32.69 11.42
N LEU A 381 10.94 32.04 10.54
CA LEU A 381 10.44 31.37 9.36
C LEU A 381 10.89 29.91 9.35
N ARG A 382 10.03 29.03 8.84
CA ARG A 382 10.33 27.62 8.60
C ARG A 382 9.63 27.13 7.33
N VAL A 383 10.01 25.95 6.87
CA VAL A 383 9.44 25.33 5.67
C VAL A 383 8.48 24.22 6.07
N GLU A 384 7.23 24.36 5.68
CA GLU A 384 6.21 23.32 5.87
C GLU A 384 5.48 23.06 4.55
N GLN A 385 5.40 21.80 4.14
CA GLN A 385 4.75 21.38 2.90
C GLN A 385 5.29 22.12 1.66
N GLY A 386 6.58 22.46 1.67
CA GLY A 386 7.22 23.23 0.60
C GLY A 386 6.90 24.74 0.57
N ARG A 387 6.13 25.25 1.54
CA ARG A 387 5.82 26.68 1.71
C ARG A 387 6.58 27.28 2.89
N LEU A 388 6.81 28.58 2.84
CA LEU A 388 7.43 29.33 3.93
C LEU A 388 6.35 29.75 4.92
N VAL A 389 6.51 29.44 6.19
CA VAL A 389 5.51 29.63 7.24
C VAL A 389 6.12 30.35 8.44
N CYS A 390 5.32 31.19 9.10
CA CYS A 390 5.66 31.86 10.36
C CYS A 390 4.58 31.61 11.41
N ASP A 391 4.94 31.74 12.69
CA ASP A 391 3.97 31.72 13.79
C ASP A 391 3.40 33.11 14.02
N THR A 392 2.08 33.22 13.94
CA THR A 392 1.30 34.41 14.27
C THR A 392 0.43 34.15 15.50
N ASP A 393 -0.32 35.16 15.95
CA ASP A 393 -1.30 35.03 17.04
C ASP A 393 -2.42 34.02 16.74
N ARG A 394 -2.63 33.70 15.45
CA ARG A 394 -3.63 32.75 14.96
C ARG A 394 -3.08 31.34 14.71
N GLY A 395 -1.78 31.14 14.90
CA GLY A 395 -1.08 29.89 14.66
C GLY A 395 -0.12 29.98 13.49
N ALA A 396 0.17 28.85 12.85
CA ALA A 396 1.08 28.78 11.72
C ALA A 396 0.39 29.30 10.44
N GLU A 397 0.88 30.42 9.90
CA GLU A 397 0.33 31.03 8.67
C GLU A 397 1.40 31.11 7.57
N PRO A 398 1.04 30.85 6.29
CA PRO A 398 1.96 31.01 5.18
C PRO A 398 2.45 32.45 5.04
N PHE A 399 3.75 32.63 4.82
CA PHE A 399 4.40 33.94 4.74
C PHE A 399 3.81 34.84 3.66
N ASN A 400 3.32 34.27 2.54
CA ASN A 400 2.71 35.03 1.46
C ASN A 400 1.30 35.55 1.80
N GLU A 401 0.62 34.97 2.80
CA GLU A 401 -0.71 35.39 3.26
C GLU A 401 -0.65 36.58 4.24
N LEU A 402 0.54 36.87 4.78
CA LEU A 402 0.80 38.07 5.56
C LEU A 402 0.61 39.35 4.74
N SER A 403 0.24 40.43 5.41
CA SER A 403 0.17 41.75 4.79
C SER A 403 1.55 42.20 4.26
N PRO A 404 1.60 43.07 3.23
CA PRO A 404 2.86 43.58 2.72
C PRO A 404 3.76 44.20 3.81
N GLY A 405 3.18 44.93 4.76
CA GLY A 405 3.91 45.53 5.88
C GLY A 405 4.54 44.48 6.80
N GLU A 406 3.81 43.43 7.17
CA GLU A 406 4.34 42.34 8.00
C GLU A 406 5.47 41.58 7.30
N ARG A 407 5.33 41.30 6.00
CA ARG A 407 6.39 40.65 5.22
C ARG A 407 7.65 41.50 5.16
N TRP A 408 7.51 42.80 4.94
CA TRP A 408 8.64 43.74 4.94
C TRP A 408 9.28 43.87 6.31
N ARG A 409 8.51 43.91 7.40
CA ARG A 409 9.03 43.91 8.76
C ARG A 409 9.95 42.70 8.99
N ILE A 410 9.48 41.49 8.71
CA ILE A 410 10.26 40.25 8.87
C ILE A 410 11.50 40.28 7.96
N ALA A 411 11.34 40.67 6.70
CA ALA A 411 12.45 40.70 5.75
C ALA A 411 13.55 41.71 6.14
N LEU A 412 13.18 42.86 6.71
CA LEU A 412 14.12 43.87 7.19
C LEU A 412 14.80 43.46 8.49
N GLU A 413 14.10 42.79 9.41
CA GLU A 413 14.70 42.17 10.60
C GLU A 413 15.78 41.15 10.19
N ILE A 414 15.46 40.27 9.24
CA ILE A 414 16.42 39.29 8.70
C ILE A 414 17.61 39.98 8.03
N ALA A 415 17.36 41.01 7.21
CA ALA A 415 18.42 41.75 6.55
C ALA A 415 19.36 42.42 7.58
N ALA A 416 18.79 42.97 8.64
CA ALA A 416 19.56 43.63 9.69
C ALA A 416 20.50 42.67 10.41
N GLU A 417 20.01 41.50 10.77
CA GLU A 417 20.76 40.44 11.43
C GLU A 417 21.91 39.91 10.56
N GLN A 418 21.65 39.70 9.26
CA GLN A 418 22.62 39.11 8.35
C GLN A 418 23.72 40.08 7.90
N VAL A 419 23.41 41.38 7.80
CA VAL A 419 24.38 42.40 7.39
C VAL A 419 25.36 42.73 8.52
N GLY A 420 24.86 42.85 9.75
CA GLY A 420 25.67 43.15 10.93
C GLY A 420 26.24 44.56 10.97
N ARG A 421 26.97 44.87 12.05
CA ARG A 421 27.39 46.23 12.39
C ARG A 421 28.21 46.94 11.31
N GLY A 422 27.85 48.18 11.03
CA GLY A 422 28.51 49.04 10.05
C GLY A 422 28.01 48.82 8.62
N GLY A 423 26.94 48.05 8.44
CA GLY A 423 26.39 47.80 7.11
C GLY A 423 25.31 48.77 6.65
N LEU A 424 25.03 48.74 5.35
CA LEU A 424 24.07 49.61 4.67
C LEU A 424 23.11 48.79 3.81
N VAL A 425 21.82 48.97 4.03
CA VAL A 425 20.73 48.29 3.30
C VAL A 425 19.84 49.33 2.65
N THR A 426 19.67 49.24 1.33
CA THR A 426 18.70 50.07 0.60
C THR A 426 17.34 49.38 0.54
N VAL A 427 16.28 50.11 0.91
CA VAL A 427 14.90 49.60 0.96
C VAL A 427 14.03 50.38 -0.02
N PRO A 428 13.28 49.72 -0.92
CA PRO A 428 12.38 50.40 -1.86
C PRO A 428 11.40 51.34 -1.15
N GLN A 429 11.00 52.41 -1.83
CA GLN A 429 10.07 53.39 -1.25
C GLN A 429 8.74 52.74 -0.86
N GLU A 430 8.21 51.88 -1.75
CA GLU A 430 6.94 51.19 -1.55
C GLU A 430 6.97 50.26 -0.34
N ALA A 431 8.14 49.70 -0.02
CA ALA A 431 8.35 48.85 1.13
C ALA A 431 8.25 49.62 2.44
N TRP A 432 8.92 50.78 2.52
CA TRP A 432 8.88 51.64 3.70
C TRP A 432 7.50 52.26 3.92
N GLU A 433 6.85 52.68 2.84
CA GLU A 433 5.51 53.25 2.91
C GLU A 433 4.44 52.22 3.33
N ALA A 434 4.66 50.93 3.05
CA ALA A 434 3.79 49.85 3.50
C ALA A 434 3.87 49.55 5.01
N LEU A 435 4.89 50.05 5.72
CA LEU A 435 5.02 49.89 7.17
C LEU A 435 4.19 50.95 7.90
N ASP A 436 3.46 50.51 8.92
CA ASP A 436 2.80 51.42 9.87
C ASP A 436 3.82 52.11 10.81
N PRO A 437 3.41 53.17 11.53
CA PRO A 437 4.32 53.91 12.40
C PRO A 437 4.98 53.07 13.49
N GLN A 438 4.31 52.04 14.00
CA GLN A 438 4.87 51.17 15.04
C GLN A 438 5.99 50.30 14.44
N HIS A 439 5.74 49.65 13.31
CA HIS A 439 6.75 48.86 12.62
C HIS A 439 7.94 49.71 12.15
N ARG A 440 7.73 50.94 11.71
CA ARG A 440 8.83 51.87 11.38
C ARG A 440 9.72 52.14 12.60
N ALA A 441 9.11 52.44 13.76
CA ALA A 441 9.85 52.68 15.00
C ALA A 441 10.63 51.44 15.49
N GLU A 442 10.04 50.25 15.34
CA GLU A 442 10.71 48.99 15.64
C GLU A 442 11.90 48.74 14.71
N ILE A 443 11.75 48.96 13.40
CA ILE A 443 12.85 48.84 12.43
C ILE A 443 13.97 49.85 12.72
N THR A 444 13.64 51.10 13.09
CA THR A 444 14.64 52.07 13.55
C THR A 444 15.40 51.58 14.77
N THR A 445 14.68 51.00 15.74
CA THR A 445 15.30 50.42 16.94
C THR A 445 16.24 49.26 16.59
N ILE A 446 15.80 48.36 15.71
CA ILE A 446 16.61 47.25 15.18
C ILE A 446 17.85 47.78 14.45
N ALA A 447 17.69 48.81 13.62
CA ALA A 447 18.79 49.41 12.87
C ALA A 447 19.88 49.96 13.80
N HIS A 448 19.49 50.64 14.88
CA HIS A 448 20.43 51.09 15.91
C HIS A 448 21.05 49.93 16.69
N GLN A 449 20.25 48.94 17.09
CA GLN A 449 20.73 47.80 17.87
C GLN A 449 21.81 47.00 17.13
N TYR A 450 21.60 46.75 15.84
CA TYR A 450 22.58 46.06 15.00
C TYR A 450 23.65 47.01 14.44
N GLY A 451 23.49 48.33 14.61
CA GLY A 451 24.41 49.35 14.12
C GLY A 451 24.50 49.40 12.59
N ILE A 452 23.36 49.22 11.92
CA ILE A 452 23.23 49.28 10.47
C ILE A 452 22.50 50.55 10.04
N VAL A 453 22.75 51.00 8.82
CA VAL A 453 22.01 52.09 8.20
C VAL A 453 21.01 51.52 7.20
N ILE A 454 19.73 51.82 7.39
CA ILE A 454 18.68 51.53 6.42
C ILE A 454 18.41 52.80 5.63
N LEU A 455 18.66 52.79 4.32
CA LEU A 455 18.39 53.92 3.44
C LEU A 455 17.10 53.66 2.66
N THR A 456 16.14 54.56 2.78
CA THR A 456 14.84 54.46 2.11
C THR A 456 14.30 55.83 1.71
N ALA A 457 13.07 55.87 1.21
CA ALA A 457 12.41 57.08 0.75
C ALA A 457 10.93 57.12 1.18
N GLU A 458 10.38 58.34 1.25
CA GLU A 458 8.96 58.58 1.51
C GLU A 458 8.47 59.78 0.68
N ALA A 459 7.28 59.68 0.10
CA ALA A 459 6.67 60.79 -0.61
C ALA A 459 6.10 61.84 0.35
N ASP A 460 6.41 63.12 0.10
CA ASP A 460 5.83 64.22 0.85
C ASP A 460 5.71 65.50 0.01
N ALA A 461 5.60 66.66 0.67
CA ALA A 461 5.37 67.95 0.03
C ALA A 461 6.65 68.67 -0.46
N HIS A 462 7.87 68.19 -0.16
CA HIS A 462 9.10 68.92 -0.49
C HIS A 462 9.39 68.90 -2.01
N GLU A 463 9.75 70.06 -2.57
CA GLU A 463 10.06 70.20 -4.00
C GLU A 463 11.42 69.60 -4.38
N GLU A 464 12.33 69.52 -3.41
CA GLU A 464 13.65 68.88 -3.52
C GLU A 464 13.76 67.72 -2.52
N ILE A 465 14.78 66.88 -2.69
CA ILE A 465 15.02 65.76 -1.77
C ILE A 465 15.58 66.30 -0.45
N VAL A 466 14.85 66.08 0.64
CA VAL A 466 15.30 66.34 2.02
C VAL A 466 15.70 65.03 2.66
N VAL A 467 16.84 64.99 3.36
CA VAL A 467 17.31 63.80 4.06
C VAL A 467 16.98 63.92 5.54
N GLU A 468 16.20 62.97 6.06
CA GLU A 468 15.89 62.83 7.48
C GLU A 468 16.60 61.60 8.05
N THR A 469 17.18 61.71 9.24
CA THR A 469 17.81 60.60 9.96
C THR A 469 17.02 60.32 11.23
N ALA A 470 16.55 59.09 11.39
CA ALA A 470 15.77 58.61 12.52
C ALA A 470 16.48 57.50 13.29
#